data_AF-A0A960PKR0-F1
#
_entry.id   AF-A0A960PKR0-F1
#
_cell.length_a   1.000
_cell.length_b   1.000
_cell.length_c   1.000
_cell.angle_alpha   90.00
_cell.angle_beta   90.00
_cell.angle_gamma   90.00
#
_symmetry.space_group_name_H-M   'P 1'
#
loop_
_entity.id
_entity.type
_entity.pdbx_description
1 polymer ?
#
loop_
_entity_poly.entity_id
_entity_poly.type
_entity_poly.pdbx_seq_one_letter_code
_entity_poly.pdbx_strand_id
1 'polypeptide(L)' 'ADAHTRYSGPRRFSPPATPNVTELVQLGDFEGINRWVIGLTDFRKFNVTVMTSPSRLVVDVQH' A
#
# COMPACT_ATOMS: atom_id res chain seq x y z
N ALA A 1 -14.32 -19.26 -2.29
CA ALA A 1 -13.14 -18.41 -2.14
C ALA A 1 -12.88 -18.26 -0.65
N ASP A 2 -11.73 -18.75 -0.17
CA ASP A 2 -11.33 -18.66 1.24
C ASP A 2 -10.55 -17.35 1.49
N ALA A 3 -10.29 -17.00 2.74
CA ALA A 3 -9.59 -15.77 3.16
C ALA A 3 -8.21 -15.59 2.51
N HIS A 4 -7.62 -16.67 1.96
CA HIS A 4 -6.35 -16.66 1.23
C HIS A 4 -6.46 -16.24 -0.25
N THR A 5 -7.67 -16.12 -0.80
CA THR A 5 -7.92 -15.72 -2.20
C THR A 5 -8.32 -14.25 -2.38
N ARG A 6 -8.50 -13.50 -1.29
CA ARG A 6 -8.93 -12.10 -1.34
C ARG A 6 -8.36 -11.31 -0.17
N TYR A 7 -7.86 -10.11 -0.43
CA TYR A 7 -7.49 -9.17 0.62
C TYR A 7 -8.71 -8.86 1.51
N SER A 8 -8.64 -9.26 2.77
CA SER A 8 -9.68 -9.06 3.80
C SER A 8 -9.39 -7.90 4.76
N GLY A 9 -8.24 -7.22 4.57
CA GLY A 9 -7.82 -6.10 5.41
C GLY A 9 -8.57 -4.80 5.12
N PRO A 10 -8.28 -3.74 5.90
CA PRO A 10 -8.87 -2.43 5.72
C PRO A 10 -8.48 -1.83 4.36
N ARG A 11 -9.48 -1.30 3.64
CA ARG A 11 -9.26 -0.61 2.35
C ARG A 11 -8.95 0.86 2.49
N ARG A 12 -9.13 1.43 3.69
CA ARG A 12 -8.83 2.82 4.01
C ARG A 12 -8.40 2.90 5.47
N PHE A 13 -7.22 3.44 5.74
CA PHE A 13 -6.70 3.58 7.11
C PHE A 13 -5.52 4.55 7.17
N SER A 14 -5.29 5.12 8.35
CA SER A 14 -4.09 5.89 8.67
C SER A 14 -3.11 4.99 9.42
N PRO A 15 -1.95 4.64 8.81
CA PRO A 15 -0.99 3.77 9.46
C PRO A 15 -0.31 4.47 10.67
N PRO A 16 -0.17 3.78 11.81
CA PRO A 16 0.65 4.26 12.90
C PRO A 16 2.14 4.18 12.54
N ALA A 17 2.95 5.06 13.15
CA ALA A 17 4.42 5.06 13.02
C ALA A 17 4.97 5.30 11.59
N THR A 18 4.21 5.97 10.72
CA THR A 18 4.66 6.43 9.39
C THR A 18 4.48 7.94 9.27
N PRO A 19 5.45 8.76 9.72
CA PRO A 19 5.24 10.20 9.90
C PRO A 19 4.95 10.94 8.59
N ASN A 20 5.43 10.42 7.46
CA ASN A 20 5.24 11.02 6.14
C ASN A 20 4.01 10.49 5.40
N VAL A 21 3.31 9.48 5.93
CA VAL A 21 2.11 8.88 5.33
C VAL A 21 0.88 9.26 6.14
N THR A 22 -0.08 9.94 5.53
CA THR A 22 -1.30 10.41 6.20
C THR A 22 -2.43 9.39 6.13
N GLU A 23 -2.58 8.73 4.98
CA GLU A 23 -3.67 7.79 4.70
C GLU A 23 -3.29 6.83 3.57
N LEU A 24 -3.77 5.60 3.66
CA LEU A 24 -3.75 4.61 2.59
C LEU A 24 -5.18 4.32 2.14
N VAL A 25 -5.41 4.32 0.81
CA VAL A 25 -6.72 3.99 0.22
C VAL A 25 -6.57 3.00 -0.92
N GLN A 26 -7.26 1.87 -0.87
CA GLN A 26 -7.42 0.94 -1.98
C GLN A 26 -8.61 1.40 -2.83
N LEU A 27 -8.34 1.78 -4.09
CA LEU A 27 -9.38 2.19 -5.02
C LEU A 27 -10.09 0.99 -5.68
N GLY A 28 -9.49 -0.20 -5.59
CA GLY A 28 -10.08 -1.46 -6.03
C GLY A 28 -9.11 -2.30 -6.87
N ASP A 29 -9.59 -3.48 -7.23
CA ASP A 29 -8.99 -4.36 -8.22
C ASP A 29 -9.87 -4.39 -9.48
N PHE A 30 -9.27 -4.15 -10.64
CA PHE A 30 -9.97 -4.27 -11.93
C PHE A 30 -9.00 -4.88 -12.93
N GLU A 31 -9.43 -5.93 -13.64
CA GLU A 31 -8.64 -6.61 -14.67
C GLU A 31 -7.23 -7.03 -14.21
N GLY A 32 -7.11 -7.49 -12.95
CA GLY A 32 -5.82 -7.90 -12.37
C GLY A 32 -4.94 -6.75 -11.89
N ILE A 33 -5.39 -5.50 -11.99
CA ILE A 33 -4.68 -4.32 -11.47
C ILE A 33 -5.28 -3.92 -10.12
N ASN A 34 -4.48 -4.00 -9.05
CA ASN A 34 -4.86 -3.49 -7.74
C ASN A 34 -4.30 -2.08 -7.54
N ARG A 35 -5.17 -1.08 -7.33
CA ARG A 35 -4.77 0.32 -7.18
C ARG A 35 -4.85 0.78 -5.74
N TRP A 36 -3.75 1.36 -5.28
CA TRP A 36 -3.63 2.01 -3.99
C TRP A 36 -3.17 3.46 -4.15
N VAL A 37 -3.62 4.32 -3.26
CA VAL A 37 -3.19 5.71 -3.12
C VAL A 37 -2.58 5.90 -1.74
N ILE A 38 -1.45 6.59 -1.70
CA ILE A 38 -0.73 6.95 -0.48
C ILE A 38 -0.80 8.47 -0.33
N GLY A 39 -1.54 8.93 0.68
CA GLY A 39 -1.53 10.34 1.08
C GLY A 39 -0.23 10.67 1.80
N LEU A 40 0.39 11.78 1.41
CA LEU A 40 1.65 12.26 1.97
C LEU A 40 1.46 13.65 2.56
N THR A 41 2.27 13.99 3.57
CA THR A 41 2.26 15.32 4.20
C THR A 41 2.77 16.42 3.26
N ASP A 42 3.69 16.09 2.37
CA ASP A 42 4.22 16.94 1.30
C ASP A 42 4.79 16.10 0.15
N PHE A 43 5.45 16.73 -0.83
CA PHE A 43 6.12 16.02 -1.91
C PHE A 43 7.38 15.30 -1.37
N ARG A 44 7.40 13.97 -1.47
CA ARG A 44 8.53 13.12 -1.04
C ARG A 44 9.03 12.23 -2.17
N LYS A 45 10.33 11.94 -2.14
CA LYS A 45 10.93 10.87 -2.94
C LYS A 45 10.52 9.52 -2.34
N PHE A 46 10.45 8.51 -3.19
CA PHE A 46 10.18 7.15 -2.77
C PHE A 46 11.02 6.14 -3.55
N ASN A 47 11.23 4.97 -2.96
CA ASN A 47 11.84 3.81 -3.60
C ASN A 47 10.84 2.65 -3.63
N VAL A 48 10.94 1.80 -4.64
CA VAL A 48 10.09 0.61 -4.79
C VAL A 48 10.95 -0.64 -4.84
N THR A 49 10.65 -1.59 -3.97
CA THR A 49 11.34 -2.89 -3.91
C THR A 49 10.33 -4.02 -4.04
N VAL A 50 10.61 -4.94 -4.98
CA VAL A 50 9.86 -6.20 -5.11
C VAL A 50 10.62 -7.28 -4.36
N MET A 51 9.97 -7.93 -3.42
CA MET A 51 10.50 -9.09 -2.72
C MET A 51 9.79 -10.34 -3.21
N THR A 52 10.55 -11.41 -3.38
CA THR A 52 10.04 -12.76 -3.62
C THR A 52 10.17 -13.58 -2.34
N SER A 53 9.27 -14.55 -2.15
CA SER A 53 9.29 -15.48 -1.00
C SER A 53 9.10 -14.86 0.40
N PRO A 54 7.90 -14.35 0.76
CA PRO A 54 6.69 -14.24 -0.04
C PRO A 54 6.68 -12.99 -0.93
N SER A 55 5.84 -13.00 -1.98
CA SER A 55 5.66 -11.86 -2.88
C SER A 55 5.20 -10.61 -2.10
N ARG A 56 6.01 -9.55 -2.14
CA ARG A 56 5.69 -8.25 -1.53
C ARG A 56 6.15 -7.11 -2.44
N LEU A 57 5.38 -6.03 -2.44
CA LEU A 57 5.78 -4.73 -2.97
C LEU A 57 5.98 -3.79 -1.79
N VAL A 58 7.19 -3.27 -1.62
CA VAL A 58 7.53 -2.31 -0.57
C VAL A 58 7.71 -0.95 -1.22
N VAL A 59 6.97 0.05 -0.74
CA VAL A 59 7.14 1.45 -1.12
C VAL A 59 7.71 2.18 0.09
N ASP A 60 8.96 2.59 -0.01
CA ASP A 60 9.67 3.32 1.03
C ASP A 60 9.58 4.82 0.75
N VAL A 61 8.90 5.56 1.62
CA VAL A 61 8.74 7.02 1.53
C VAL A 61 9.84 7.65 2.38
N GLN A 62 10.74 8.39 1.73
CA GLN A 62 11.91 8.95 2.41
C GLN A 62 11.50 9.95 3.51
N HIS A 63 12.31 9.96 4.57
CA HIS A 63 12.17 10.86 5.71
C HIS A 63 12.26 12.34 5.29
#